data_AF-A0A938LLV1-F1
#
_entry.id   AF-A0A938LLV1-F1
#
_cell.length_a   1.000
_cell.length_b   1.000
_cell.length_c   1.000
_cell.angle_alpha   90.00
_cell.angle_beta   90.00
_cell.angle_gamma   90.00
#
_symmetry.space_group_name_H-M   'P 1'
#
loop_
_entity.id
_entity.type
_entity.pdbx_description
1 polymer ?
#
loop_
_entity_poly.entity_id
_entity_poly.type
_entity_poly.pdbx_seq_one_letter_code
_entity_poly.pdbx_strand_id
1 'polypeptide(L)'
;METLLAVSTLGIGLMFIAGTFLTALYLSTASTERTIAAVAADEALAKLRIYGLDPNHASLKSEGFVPYEQLVTIPAEEYLYPSTREDPSRQYSWSALCRRMGSGSRLIQCVVFISRQTAGATYWVRRTGADWPQLGTANPDLSRPLRLNLVPDAAATNANEALIRDAVPTDAVDERAFVNDGSILVDDATGHTYRVLERYAHAPDRVLLDRPWTGAWAWVIPPAASGGRNPAVAVYQQVLQFPGN
;
A
#
# COMPACT_ATOMS: atom_id res chain seq x y z
N MET A 1 26.87 26.78 -43.20
CA MET A 1 25.45 26.42 -43.00
C MET A 1 25.31 24.93 -42.66
N GLU A 2 26.05 24.05 -43.34
CA GLU A 2 26.06 22.59 -43.10
C GLU A 2 26.49 22.18 -41.69
N THR A 3 27.49 22.85 -41.10
CA THR A 3 27.95 22.58 -39.73
C THR A 3 26.88 22.87 -38.68
N LEU A 4 26.06 23.91 -38.90
CA LEU A 4 24.99 24.31 -37.99
C LEU A 4 23.81 23.33 -38.08
N LEU A 5 23.51 22.83 -39.29
CA LEU A 5 22.55 21.75 -39.50
C LEU A 5 23.00 20.43 -38.85
N ALA A 6 24.28 20.06 -38.99
CA ALA A 6 24.84 18.85 -38.38
C ALA A 6 24.84 18.90 -36.83
N VAL A 7 25.16 20.06 -36.25
CA VAL A 7 25.09 20.26 -34.79
C VAL A 7 23.63 20.19 -34.31
N SER A 8 22.69 20.70 -35.10
CA SER A 8 21.25 20.68 -34.76
C SER A 8 20.69 19.26 -34.79
N THR A 9 21.01 18.45 -35.81
CA THR A 9 20.57 17.04 -35.88
C THR A 9 21.23 16.18 -34.81
N LEU A 10 22.51 16.42 -34.49
CA LEU A 10 23.20 15.77 -33.37
C LEU A 10 22.53 16.11 -32.03
N GLY A 11 22.22 17.39 -31.80
CA GLY A 11 21.55 17.84 -30.57
C GLY A 11 20.18 17.20 -30.38
N ILE A 12 19.36 17.16 -31.43
CA ILE A 12 18.05 16.50 -31.40
C ILE A 12 18.21 14.99 -31.12
N GLY A 13 19.18 14.33 -31.75
CA GLY A 13 19.47 12.91 -31.53
C GLY A 13 19.86 12.61 -30.09
N LEU A 14 20.75 13.42 -29.49
CA LEU A 14 21.17 13.25 -28.10
C LEU A 14 20.03 13.49 -27.11
N MET A 15 19.15 14.48 -27.34
CA MET A 15 17.97 14.69 -26.50
C MET A 15 17.01 13.50 -26.55
N PHE A 16 16.81 12.92 -27.73
CA PHE A 16 15.96 11.74 -27.89
C PHE A 16 16.53 10.52 -27.14
N ILE A 17 17.84 10.29 -27.22
CA ILE A 17 18.52 9.21 -26.48
C ILE A 17 18.39 9.44 -24.97
N ALA A 18 18.62 10.65 -24.49
CA ALA A 18 18.52 10.97 -23.06
C ALA A 18 17.11 10.72 -22.51
N GLY A 19 16.08 11.15 -23.23
CA GLY A 19 14.68 10.96 -22.82
C GLY A 19 14.23 9.49 -22.84
N THR A 20 14.55 8.76 -23.91
CA THR A 20 14.16 7.35 -24.05
C THR A 20 14.92 6.45 -23.07
N PHE A 21 16.20 6.71 -22.83
CA PHE A 21 17.01 5.95 -21.88
C PHE A 21 16.48 6.08 -20.44
N LEU A 22 16.21 7.29 -19.97
CA LEU A 22 15.69 7.51 -18.61
C LEU A 22 14.31 6.86 -18.42
N THR A 23 13.46 6.97 -19.44
CA THR A 23 12.13 6.32 -19.43
C THR A 23 12.26 4.80 -19.41
N ALA A 24 13.18 4.24 -20.20
CA ALA A 24 13.44 2.80 -20.22
C ALA A 24 13.94 2.28 -18.86
N LEU A 25 14.85 3.02 -18.21
CA LEU A 25 15.32 2.69 -16.85
C LEU A 25 14.18 2.71 -15.83
N TYR A 26 13.33 3.74 -15.87
CA TYR A 26 12.19 3.84 -14.96
C TYR A 26 11.20 2.68 -15.14
N LEU A 27 10.81 2.39 -16.38
CA LEU A 27 9.88 1.31 -16.70
C LEU A 27 10.47 -0.06 -16.37
N SER A 28 11.76 -0.27 -16.65
CA SER A 28 12.47 -1.50 -16.30
C SER A 28 12.49 -1.71 -14.79
N THR A 29 12.81 -0.67 -14.02
CA THR A 29 12.80 -0.73 -12.54
C THR A 29 11.40 -1.05 -12.02
N ALA A 30 10.36 -0.35 -12.50
CA ALA A 30 8.99 -0.60 -12.08
C ALA A 30 8.51 -2.02 -12.45
N SER A 31 8.94 -2.55 -13.59
CA SER A 31 8.64 -3.93 -14.02
C SER A 31 9.31 -4.94 -13.09
N THR A 32 10.62 -4.77 -12.81
CA THR A 32 11.36 -5.65 -11.91
C THR A 32 10.76 -5.64 -10.50
N GLU A 33 10.39 -4.47 -9.99
CA GLU A 33 9.75 -4.34 -8.68
C GLU A 33 8.43 -5.10 -8.60
N ARG A 34 7.61 -5.07 -9.65
CA ARG A 34 6.36 -5.85 -9.70
C ARG A 34 6.60 -7.34 -9.76
N THR A 35 7.62 -7.79 -10.51
CA THR A 35 7.99 -9.21 -10.54
C THR A 35 8.47 -9.69 -9.17
N ILE A 36 9.31 -8.90 -8.49
CA ILE A 36 9.77 -9.21 -7.12
C ILE A 36 8.59 -9.21 -6.16
N ALA A 37 7.69 -8.22 -6.26
CA ALA A 37 6.53 -8.13 -5.38
C ALA A 37 5.58 -9.32 -5.53
N ALA A 38 5.43 -9.88 -6.74
CA ALA A 38 4.64 -11.09 -6.93
C ALA A 38 5.23 -12.28 -6.17
N VAL A 39 6.55 -12.49 -6.28
CA VAL A 39 7.25 -13.57 -5.57
C VAL A 39 7.22 -13.36 -4.05
N ALA A 40 7.42 -12.12 -3.59
CA ALA A 40 7.34 -11.77 -2.18
C ALA A 40 5.93 -11.98 -1.61
N ALA A 41 4.88 -11.73 -2.41
CA ALA A 41 3.50 -11.99 -2.01
C ALA A 41 3.20 -13.49 -1.91
N ASP A 42 3.71 -14.31 -2.83
CA ASP A 42 3.59 -15.77 -2.74
C ASP A 42 4.27 -16.32 -1.47
N GLU A 43 5.46 -15.80 -1.14
CA GLU A 43 6.14 -16.15 0.11
C GLU A 43 5.34 -15.71 1.35
N ALA A 44 4.83 -14.47 1.36
CA ALA A 44 4.00 -13.96 2.44
C ALA A 44 2.72 -14.79 2.63
N LEU A 45 2.04 -15.16 1.54
CA LEU A 45 0.86 -16.03 1.58
C LEU A 45 1.20 -17.43 2.09
N ALA A 46 2.36 -17.98 1.74
CA ALA A 46 2.84 -19.23 2.31
C ALA A 46 3.11 -19.09 3.83
N LYS A 47 3.74 -18.00 4.27
CA LYS A 47 3.96 -17.69 5.69
C LYS A 47 2.64 -17.57 6.46
N LEU A 48 1.64 -16.89 5.90
CA LEU A 48 0.29 -16.81 6.49
C LEU A 48 -0.31 -18.21 6.71
N ARG A 49 -0.09 -19.16 5.80
CA ARG A 49 -0.56 -20.55 5.96
C ARG A 49 0.23 -21.31 7.02
N ILE A 50 1.54 -21.09 7.11
CA ILE A 50 2.44 -21.79 8.03
C ILE A 50 2.22 -21.34 9.47
N TYR A 51 2.29 -20.02 9.71
CA TYR A 51 2.05 -19.44 11.04
C TYR A 51 0.57 -19.55 11.44
N GLY A 52 -0.30 -19.79 10.46
CA GLY A 52 -1.72 -20.00 10.68
C GLY A 52 -2.41 -18.74 11.16
N LEU A 53 -3.67 -18.90 11.50
CA LEU A 53 -4.54 -17.88 12.07
C LEU A 53 -5.68 -18.63 12.75
N ASP A 54 -6.08 -18.22 13.96
CA ASP A 54 -7.31 -18.75 14.57
C ASP A 54 -8.53 -18.13 13.87
N PRO A 55 -9.35 -18.91 13.13
CA PRO A 55 -10.54 -18.38 12.45
C PRO A 55 -11.60 -17.85 13.42
N ASN A 56 -11.52 -18.21 14.70
CA ASN A 56 -12.46 -17.81 15.74
C ASN A 56 -11.95 -16.64 16.59
N HIS A 57 -10.81 -16.03 16.23
CA HIS A 57 -10.26 -14.86 16.89
C HIS A 57 -11.32 -13.74 16.98
N ALA A 58 -11.45 -13.11 18.15
CA ALA A 58 -12.51 -12.13 18.41
C ALA A 58 -12.52 -10.98 17.40
N SER A 59 -11.33 -10.52 17.00
CA SER A 59 -11.18 -9.44 16.00
C SER A 59 -11.71 -9.82 14.61
N LEU A 60 -11.70 -11.09 14.22
CA LEU A 60 -12.24 -11.52 12.92
C LEU A 60 -13.77 -11.63 12.88
N LYS A 61 -14.43 -11.40 14.02
CA LYS A 61 -15.89 -11.33 14.09
C LYS A 61 -16.42 -9.96 13.67
N SER A 62 -15.57 -8.94 13.56
CA SER A 62 -15.95 -7.67 12.94
C SER A 62 -16.09 -7.82 11.43
N GLU A 63 -16.99 -7.04 10.81
CA GLU A 63 -17.25 -7.12 9.37
C GLU A 63 -16.10 -6.56 8.49
N GLY A 64 -15.16 -5.81 9.08
CA GLY A 64 -14.02 -5.21 8.39
C GLY A 64 -12.76 -6.07 8.35
N PHE A 65 -11.73 -5.57 7.68
CA PHE A 65 -10.41 -6.18 7.71
C PHE A 65 -9.67 -5.88 9.01
N VAL A 66 -8.86 -6.83 9.44
CA VAL A 66 -7.98 -6.71 10.60
C VAL A 66 -6.54 -6.95 10.17
N PRO A 67 -5.57 -6.11 10.59
CA PRO A 67 -4.16 -6.37 10.35
C PRO A 67 -3.71 -7.70 10.94
N TYR A 68 -2.97 -8.50 10.16
CA TYR A 68 -2.52 -9.84 10.55
C TYR A 68 -1.65 -9.82 11.81
N GLU A 69 -0.87 -8.77 12.01
CA GLU A 69 -0.02 -8.56 13.20
C GLU A 69 -0.82 -8.46 14.51
N GLN A 70 -2.10 -8.11 14.44
CA GLN A 70 -3.00 -8.09 15.61
C GLN A 70 -3.61 -9.46 15.90
N LEU A 71 -3.49 -10.40 14.95
CA LEU A 71 -4.08 -11.72 15.03
C LEU A 71 -3.05 -12.78 15.41
N VAL A 72 -1.81 -12.63 14.93
CA VAL A 72 -0.73 -13.59 15.13
C VAL A 72 0.56 -12.84 15.40
N THR A 73 1.30 -13.30 16.40
CA THR A 73 2.64 -12.79 16.71
C THR A 73 3.67 -13.67 15.99
N ILE A 74 4.34 -13.11 14.98
CA ILE A 74 5.49 -13.74 14.31
C ILE A 74 6.74 -12.88 14.50
N PRO A 75 7.95 -13.44 14.39
CA PRO A 75 9.19 -12.67 14.47
C PRO A 75 9.22 -11.55 13.43
N ALA A 76 9.74 -10.37 13.81
CA ALA A 76 9.78 -9.19 12.94
C ALA A 76 10.52 -9.44 11.60
N GLU A 77 11.49 -10.34 11.61
CA GLU A 77 12.23 -10.75 10.41
C GLU A 77 11.40 -11.51 9.39
N GLU A 78 10.30 -12.14 9.79
CA GLU A 78 9.44 -12.89 8.89
C GLU A 78 8.62 -12.00 7.96
N TYR A 79 8.43 -10.74 8.34
CA TYR A 79 7.79 -9.71 7.51
C TYR A 79 8.71 -9.18 6.41
N LEU A 80 9.98 -9.60 6.39
CA LEU A 80 10.97 -9.11 5.43
C LEU A 80 11.20 -10.11 4.30
N TYR A 81 11.53 -9.57 3.13
CA TYR A 81 11.87 -10.32 1.93
C TYR A 81 13.19 -9.80 1.32
N PRO A 82 14.08 -10.69 0.83
CA PRO A 82 13.98 -12.15 0.86
C PRO A 82 14.08 -12.76 2.27
N SER A 83 13.46 -13.93 2.48
CA SER A 83 13.53 -14.68 3.75
C SER A 83 14.87 -15.38 4.00
N THR A 84 15.75 -15.44 3.00
CA THR A 84 17.04 -16.12 3.08
C THR A 84 17.99 -15.38 4.03
N ARG A 85 18.64 -16.12 4.92
CA ARG A 85 19.51 -15.59 5.98
C ARG A 85 20.86 -15.04 5.46
N GLU A 86 21.19 -15.33 4.21
CA GLU A 86 22.51 -15.06 3.61
C GLU A 86 22.57 -13.77 2.77
N ASP A 87 21.46 -13.03 2.61
CA ASP A 87 21.39 -11.89 1.68
C ASP A 87 21.61 -10.52 2.40
N PRO A 88 22.54 -9.66 1.94
CA PRO A 88 22.98 -8.47 2.69
C PRO A 88 22.04 -7.26 2.67
N SER A 89 20.83 -7.33 2.11
CA SER A 89 19.83 -6.28 2.34
C SER A 89 18.41 -6.81 2.09
N ARG A 90 17.62 -7.00 3.15
CA ARG A 90 16.17 -7.24 3.04
C ARG A 90 15.49 -5.97 2.52
N GLN A 91 15.26 -5.89 1.22
CA GLN A 91 14.82 -4.68 0.51
C GLN A 91 13.31 -4.49 0.47
N TYR A 92 12.56 -5.52 0.80
CA TYR A 92 11.10 -5.47 0.79
C TYR A 92 10.56 -5.98 2.11
N SER A 93 9.37 -5.52 2.44
CA SER A 93 8.57 -6.03 3.55
C SER A 93 7.15 -6.28 3.08
N TRP A 94 6.47 -7.17 3.77
CA TRP A 94 5.06 -7.41 3.56
C TRP A 94 4.26 -7.15 4.82
N SER A 95 3.00 -6.79 4.63
CA SER A 95 1.99 -6.71 5.68
C SER A 95 0.68 -7.26 5.13
N ALA A 96 -0.18 -7.79 5.99
CA ALA A 96 -1.41 -8.43 5.55
C ALA A 96 -2.62 -7.92 6.32
N LEU A 97 -3.75 -7.88 5.63
CA LEU A 97 -5.08 -7.66 6.17
C LEU A 97 -5.88 -8.95 6.00
N CYS A 98 -6.57 -9.37 7.05
CA CYS A 98 -7.39 -10.58 7.06
C CYS A 98 -8.83 -10.25 7.37
N ARG A 99 -9.76 -10.87 6.65
CA ARG A 99 -11.20 -10.75 6.87
C ARG A 99 -11.89 -12.09 6.70
N ARG A 100 -12.82 -12.41 7.59
CA ARG A 100 -13.63 -13.62 7.48
C ARG A 100 -14.74 -13.42 6.45
N MET A 101 -14.89 -14.33 5.50
CA MET A 101 -15.87 -14.22 4.40
C MET A 101 -17.33 -14.50 4.83
N GLY A 102 -17.55 -14.94 6.06
CA GLY A 102 -18.88 -15.21 6.61
C GLY A 102 -18.80 -15.78 8.02
N SER A 103 -19.87 -15.61 8.80
CA SER A 103 -19.97 -16.19 10.13
C SER A 103 -19.84 -17.71 10.07
N GLY A 104 -18.96 -18.28 10.90
CA GLY A 104 -18.69 -19.73 10.89
C GLY A 104 -17.87 -20.25 9.71
N SER A 105 -17.60 -19.45 8.68
CA SER A 105 -16.78 -19.86 7.53
C SER A 105 -15.31 -20.04 7.94
N ARG A 106 -14.65 -21.03 7.36
CA ARG A 106 -13.18 -21.23 7.48
C ARG A 106 -12.40 -20.48 6.41
N LEU A 107 -13.11 -19.77 5.53
CA LEU A 107 -12.54 -18.97 4.44
C LEU A 107 -12.23 -17.57 4.95
N ILE A 108 -10.95 -17.20 4.82
CA ILE A 108 -10.42 -15.90 5.21
C ILE A 108 -9.83 -15.27 3.95
N GLN A 109 -10.34 -14.09 3.61
CA GLN A 109 -9.76 -13.24 2.58
C GLN A 109 -8.54 -12.55 3.16
N CYS A 110 -7.37 -12.79 2.56
CA CYS A 110 -6.12 -12.16 2.91
C CYS A 110 -5.71 -11.21 1.80
N VAL A 111 -5.41 -9.97 2.17
CA VAL A 111 -4.86 -8.94 1.28
C VAL A 111 -3.45 -8.63 1.76
N VAL A 112 -2.46 -8.89 0.93
CA VAL A 112 -1.04 -8.71 1.22
C VAL A 112 -0.53 -7.47 0.49
N PHE A 113 0.04 -6.55 1.24
CA PHE A 113 0.72 -5.37 0.75
C PHE A 113 2.22 -5.64 0.73
N ILE A 114 2.85 -5.40 -0.42
CA ILE A 114 4.30 -5.46 -0.57
C ILE A 114 4.83 -4.04 -0.65
N SER A 115 5.83 -3.76 0.17
CA SER A 115 6.40 -2.43 0.34
C SER A 115 7.92 -2.47 0.23
N ARG A 116 8.50 -1.44 -0.37
CA ARG A 116 9.94 -1.22 -0.39
C ARG A 116 10.42 -0.75 0.99
N GLN A 117 11.46 -1.39 1.49
CA GLN A 117 12.14 -0.96 2.70
C GLN A 117 13.06 0.22 2.39
N THR A 118 13.04 1.21 3.28
CA THR A 118 13.92 2.38 3.21
C THR A 118 14.64 2.46 4.55
N ALA A 119 15.97 2.38 4.52
CA ALA A 119 16.77 2.39 5.74
C ALA A 119 16.54 3.67 6.53
N GLY A 120 16.24 3.54 7.83
CA GLY A 120 16.00 4.67 8.73
C GLY A 120 14.67 5.41 8.51
N ALA A 121 13.76 4.86 7.70
CA ALA A 121 12.44 5.45 7.51
C ALA A 121 11.47 4.99 8.59
N THR A 122 10.86 5.94 9.30
CA THR A 122 9.80 5.66 10.27
C THR A 122 8.43 5.69 9.59
N TYR A 123 7.56 4.73 9.89
CA TYR A 123 6.22 4.65 9.30
C TYR A 123 5.13 4.91 10.33
N TRP A 124 4.01 5.42 9.83
CA TRP A 124 2.82 5.71 10.61
C TRP A 124 2.06 4.44 11.00
N VAL A 125 1.58 4.39 12.24
CA VAL A 125 0.75 3.32 12.78
C VAL A 125 -0.36 3.92 13.64
N ARG A 126 -1.58 3.39 13.47
CA ARG A 126 -2.71 3.72 14.35
C ARG A 126 -2.50 3.07 15.72
N ARG A 127 -2.58 3.87 16.78
CA ARG A 127 -2.58 3.34 18.15
C ARG A 127 -3.92 2.64 18.41
N THR A 128 -3.86 1.44 18.97
CA THR A 128 -5.05 0.69 19.40
C THR A 128 -5.43 1.06 20.83
N GLY A 129 -6.73 1.12 21.14
CA GLY A 129 -7.23 1.32 22.51
C GLY A 129 -7.97 2.65 22.69
N ALA A 130 -7.91 3.21 23.90
CA ALA A 130 -8.59 4.46 24.28
C ALA A 130 -8.13 5.69 23.47
N ASP A 131 -6.94 5.60 22.87
CA ASP A 131 -6.34 6.67 22.09
C ASP A 131 -6.70 6.62 20.61
N TRP A 132 -7.62 5.74 20.16
CA TRP A 132 -8.16 5.83 18.79
C TRP A 132 -8.83 7.21 18.63
N PRO A 133 -8.42 8.05 17.65
CA PRO A 133 -7.81 7.71 16.36
C PRO A 133 -6.30 7.98 16.26
N GLN A 134 -5.63 8.34 17.34
CA GLN A 134 -4.32 8.96 17.29
C GLN A 134 -3.27 8.12 16.54
N LEU A 135 -2.49 8.81 15.71
CA LEU A 135 -1.38 8.24 14.97
C LEU A 135 -0.08 8.36 15.77
N GLY A 136 0.76 7.35 15.63
CA GLY A 136 2.15 7.40 16.08
C GLY A 136 3.08 6.86 15.01
N THR A 137 4.37 6.86 15.30
CA THR A 137 5.37 6.14 14.52
C THR A 137 5.66 4.80 15.20
N ALA A 138 5.76 3.72 14.42
CA ALA A 138 6.06 2.40 14.97
C ALA A 138 7.55 2.07 14.91
N ASN A 139 7.95 1.26 15.90
CA ASN A 139 9.17 0.45 15.90
C ASN A 139 8.70 -1.03 15.98
N PRO A 140 9.09 -1.93 15.06
CA PRO A 140 10.05 -1.74 13.96
C PRO A 140 9.54 -0.89 12.79
N ASP A 141 10.49 -0.31 12.06
CA ASP A 141 10.36 0.57 10.87
C ASP A 141 9.74 -0.13 9.64
N LEU A 142 8.60 -0.80 9.83
CA LEU A 142 7.87 -1.47 8.77
C LEU A 142 6.67 -0.63 8.35
N SER A 143 6.49 -0.48 7.04
CA SER A 143 5.30 0.16 6.48
C SER A 143 4.07 -0.70 6.80
N ARG A 144 3.03 -0.12 7.39
CA ARG A 144 1.80 -0.83 7.75
C ARG A 144 0.58 -0.20 7.08
N PRO A 145 -0.45 -1.01 6.78
CA PRO A 145 -1.68 -0.49 6.22
C PRO A 145 -2.39 0.36 7.27
N LEU A 146 -2.74 1.57 6.88
CA LEU A 146 -3.54 2.50 7.66
C LEU A 146 -4.94 2.61 7.09
N ARG A 147 -5.91 2.65 8.00
CA ARG A 147 -7.31 2.87 7.66
C ARG A 147 -7.60 4.37 7.59
N LEU A 148 -8.07 4.81 6.43
CA LEU A 148 -8.45 6.17 6.10
C LEU A 148 -9.95 6.27 5.79
N ASN A 149 -10.54 7.42 6.11
CA ASN A 149 -11.93 7.71 5.79
C ASN A 149 -12.01 8.32 4.38
N LEU A 150 -12.71 7.64 3.48
CA LEU A 150 -12.94 8.12 2.11
C LEU A 150 -14.43 8.22 1.85
N VAL A 151 -14.85 9.36 1.30
CA VAL A 151 -16.24 9.64 0.97
C VAL A 151 -16.34 9.95 -0.52
N PRO A 152 -17.37 9.44 -1.24
CA PRO A 152 -17.61 9.85 -2.62
C PRO A 152 -17.81 11.37 -2.70
N ASP A 153 -17.21 12.03 -3.68
CA ASP A 153 -17.46 13.45 -3.89
C ASP A 153 -18.80 13.65 -4.63
N ALA A 154 -19.87 13.86 -3.87
CA ALA A 154 -21.20 14.09 -4.43
C ALA A 154 -21.31 15.39 -5.27
N ALA A 155 -20.36 16.32 -5.11
CA ALA A 155 -20.30 17.57 -5.85
C ALA A 155 -19.34 17.51 -7.05
N ALA A 156 -18.60 16.41 -7.21
CA ALA A 156 -17.70 16.23 -8.33
C ALA A 156 -18.44 16.05 -9.65
N THR A 157 -17.88 16.61 -10.71
CA THR A 157 -18.34 16.37 -12.08
C THR A 157 -17.98 14.95 -12.54
N ASN A 158 -16.95 14.35 -11.94
CA ASN A 158 -16.49 13.00 -12.22
C ASN A 158 -16.86 12.04 -11.08
N ALA A 159 -17.59 10.97 -11.38
CA ALA A 159 -18.00 9.96 -10.41
C ALA A 159 -16.83 9.15 -9.79
N ASN A 160 -15.63 9.27 -10.38
CA ASN A 160 -14.41 8.63 -9.87
C ASN A 160 -13.65 9.48 -8.84
N GLU A 161 -14.15 10.67 -8.50
CA GLU A 161 -13.54 11.52 -7.48
C GLU A 161 -14.01 11.10 -6.08
N ALA A 162 -13.05 11.01 -5.16
CA ALA A 162 -13.29 10.75 -3.75
C ALA A 162 -12.58 11.79 -2.88
N LEU A 163 -13.18 12.08 -1.73
CA LEU A 163 -12.67 12.98 -0.71
C LEU A 163 -12.06 12.19 0.44
N ILE A 164 -10.81 12.49 0.77
CA ILE A 164 -10.10 11.98 1.95
C ILE A 164 -10.49 12.86 3.13
N ARG A 165 -11.11 12.26 4.14
CA ARG A 165 -11.42 12.93 5.39
C ARG A 165 -10.40 12.55 6.43
N ASP A 166 -9.75 13.58 6.95
CA ASP A 166 -8.91 13.45 8.13
C ASP A 166 -9.76 13.00 9.33
N ALA A 167 -9.36 11.89 9.96
CA ALA A 167 -10.07 11.34 11.09
C ALA A 167 -9.93 12.21 12.35
N VAL A 168 -8.81 12.94 12.51
CA VAL A 168 -8.54 13.85 13.63
C VAL A 168 -8.06 15.19 13.10
N PRO A 169 -8.98 16.08 12.68
CA PRO A 169 -8.61 17.38 12.11
C PRO A 169 -7.91 18.32 13.10
N THR A 170 -7.83 17.94 14.39
CA THR A 170 -7.24 18.73 15.47
C THR A 170 -5.81 18.34 15.81
N ASP A 171 -5.30 17.23 15.27
CA ASP A 171 -3.91 16.84 15.49
C ASP A 171 -2.97 17.46 14.44
N ALA A 172 -1.66 17.26 14.61
CA ALA A 172 -0.66 17.81 13.70
C ALA A 172 -0.45 16.93 12.45
N VAL A 173 -1.23 15.85 12.29
CA VAL A 173 -1.01 14.82 11.27
C VAL A 173 -2.09 14.92 10.20
N ASP A 174 -1.73 15.49 9.05
CA ASP A 174 -2.65 15.55 7.92
C ASP A 174 -2.72 14.19 7.20
N GLU A 175 -3.74 13.39 7.52
CA GLU A 175 -4.01 12.10 6.86
C GLU A 175 -4.25 12.23 5.35
N ARG A 176 -4.58 13.43 4.84
CA ARG A 176 -4.73 13.66 3.39
C ARG A 176 -3.39 13.49 2.67
N ALA A 177 -2.27 13.69 3.37
CA ALA A 177 -0.93 13.48 2.84
C ALA A 177 -0.55 11.99 2.70
N PHE A 178 -1.36 11.06 3.22
CA PHE A 178 -1.05 9.63 3.17
C PHE A 178 -1.34 8.99 1.82
N VAL A 179 -2.08 9.68 0.97
CA VAL A 179 -2.43 9.24 -0.37
C VAL A 179 -1.74 10.15 -1.38
N ASN A 180 -0.96 9.54 -2.27
CA ASN A 180 -0.33 10.22 -3.40
C ASN A 180 -0.68 9.52 -4.72
N ASP A 181 -0.28 10.12 -5.84
CA ASP A 181 -0.43 9.53 -7.17
C ASP A 181 0.14 8.10 -7.22
N GLY A 182 -0.63 7.19 -7.81
CA GLY A 182 -0.27 5.79 -7.91
C GLY A 182 -0.43 4.97 -6.63
N SER A 183 -0.97 5.54 -5.54
CA SER A 183 -1.31 4.77 -4.34
C SER A 183 -2.37 3.71 -4.64
N ILE A 184 -2.30 2.61 -3.91
CA ILE A 184 -3.28 1.51 -3.99
C ILE A 184 -4.12 1.57 -2.72
N LEU A 185 -5.43 1.69 -2.90
CA LEU A 185 -6.42 1.71 -1.84
C LEU A 185 -7.17 0.38 -1.83
N VAL A 186 -7.46 -0.15 -0.65
CA VAL A 186 -8.26 -1.37 -0.48
C VAL A 186 -9.49 -1.05 0.34
N ASP A 187 -10.68 -1.21 -0.22
CA ASP A 187 -11.92 -1.00 0.53
C ASP A 187 -12.03 -2.01 1.68
N ASP A 188 -12.30 -1.50 2.88
CA ASP A 188 -12.42 -2.28 4.10
C ASP A 188 -13.64 -3.22 4.08
N ALA A 189 -14.71 -2.86 3.38
CA ALA A 189 -15.95 -3.63 3.36
C ALA A 189 -15.98 -4.73 2.30
N THR A 190 -15.21 -4.63 1.22
CA THR A 190 -15.26 -5.59 0.11
C THR A 190 -13.90 -6.20 -0.23
N GLY A 191 -12.81 -5.51 0.10
CA GLY A 191 -11.47 -5.81 -0.38
C GLY A 191 -11.23 -5.37 -1.82
N HIS A 192 -12.14 -4.60 -2.43
CA HIS A 192 -11.91 -4.05 -3.76
C HIS A 192 -10.69 -3.13 -3.76
N THR A 193 -9.82 -3.32 -4.74
CA THR A 193 -8.63 -2.51 -4.94
C THR A 193 -8.92 -1.38 -5.91
N TYR A 194 -8.52 -0.17 -5.50
CA TYR A 194 -8.64 1.05 -6.29
C TYR A 194 -7.26 1.64 -6.48
N ARG A 195 -7.02 2.24 -7.64
CA ARG A 195 -5.76 2.94 -7.93
C ARG A 195 -6.02 4.43 -7.98
N VAL A 196 -5.22 5.18 -7.24
CA VAL A 196 -5.21 6.64 -7.32
C VAL A 196 -4.48 7.04 -8.60
N LEU A 197 -5.21 7.66 -9.52
CA LEU A 197 -4.67 8.17 -10.77
C LEU A 197 -4.01 9.52 -10.58
N GLU A 198 -4.65 10.41 -9.81
CA GLU A 198 -4.20 11.78 -9.59
C GLU A 198 -4.71 12.31 -8.25
N ARG A 199 -3.89 13.11 -7.58
CA ARG A 199 -4.26 13.96 -6.46
C ARG A 199 -4.20 15.43 -6.88
N TYR A 200 -5.30 16.15 -6.68
CA TYR A 200 -5.39 17.53 -7.14
C TYR A 200 -4.57 18.49 -6.27
N ALA A 201 -3.61 19.18 -6.86
CA ALA A 201 -2.76 20.14 -6.13
C ALA A 201 -3.55 21.31 -5.49
N HIS A 202 -4.67 21.71 -6.09
CA HIS A 202 -5.53 22.80 -5.62
C HIS A 202 -6.63 22.35 -4.65
N ALA A 203 -6.82 21.03 -4.50
CA ALA A 203 -7.81 20.40 -3.62
C ALA A 203 -7.17 19.13 -3.01
N PRO A 204 -6.31 19.28 -1.99
CA PRO A 204 -5.45 18.19 -1.49
C PRO A 204 -6.22 17.06 -0.80
N ASP A 205 -7.48 17.29 -0.47
CA ASP A 205 -8.48 16.35 0.03
C ASP A 205 -9.13 15.52 -1.09
N ARG A 206 -9.01 15.93 -2.36
CA ARG A 206 -9.64 15.26 -3.49
C ARG A 206 -8.64 14.40 -4.26
N VAL A 207 -9.07 13.18 -4.56
CA VAL A 207 -8.32 12.22 -5.39
C VAL A 207 -9.18 11.66 -6.49
N LEU A 208 -8.58 11.44 -7.66
CA LEU A 208 -9.17 10.75 -8.79
C LEU A 208 -8.78 9.28 -8.76
N LEU A 209 -9.79 8.40 -8.78
CA LEU A 209 -9.60 6.96 -8.80
C LEU A 209 -9.77 6.37 -10.21
N ASP A 210 -9.33 5.12 -10.38
CA ASP A 210 -9.55 4.34 -11.60
C ASP A 210 -11.02 4.00 -11.85
N ARG A 211 -11.85 3.99 -10.79
CA ARG A 211 -13.28 3.67 -10.83
C ARG A 211 -14.04 4.39 -9.71
N PRO A 212 -15.39 4.47 -9.76
CA PRO A 212 -16.19 5.13 -8.73
C PRO A 212 -15.98 4.54 -7.34
N TRP A 213 -15.76 5.40 -6.33
CA TRP A 213 -15.64 4.97 -4.94
C TRP A 213 -17.01 4.61 -4.38
N THR A 214 -17.12 3.40 -3.81
CA THR A 214 -18.37 2.89 -3.22
C THR A 214 -18.23 2.50 -1.76
N GLY A 215 -17.01 2.59 -1.21
CA GLY A 215 -16.71 2.25 0.18
C GLY A 215 -16.91 3.41 1.14
N ALA A 216 -16.58 3.17 2.40
CA ALA A 216 -16.51 4.20 3.45
C ALA A 216 -15.10 4.35 4.03
N TRP A 217 -14.39 3.21 4.14
CA TRP A 217 -13.05 3.16 4.70
C TRP A 217 -12.13 2.47 3.70
N ALA A 218 -10.95 3.03 3.50
CA ALA A 218 -9.92 2.42 2.68
C ALA A 218 -8.67 2.15 3.49
N TRP A 219 -7.98 1.07 3.16
CA TRP A 219 -6.64 0.77 3.63
C TRP A 219 -5.61 1.23 2.61
N VAL A 220 -4.59 1.93 3.07
CA VAL A 220 -3.46 2.37 2.24
C VAL A 220 -2.16 2.19 3.01
N ILE A 221 -1.06 1.97 2.29
CA ILE A 221 0.27 2.11 2.89
C ILE A 221 0.71 3.57 2.71
N PRO A 222 0.83 4.36 3.78
CA PRO A 222 1.26 5.74 3.68
C PRO A 222 2.75 5.83 3.31
N PRO A 223 3.21 6.98 2.79
CA PRO A 223 4.64 7.30 2.77
C PRO A 223 5.23 7.31 4.18
N ALA A 224 6.56 7.26 4.26
CA ALA A 224 7.27 7.41 5.54
C ALA A 224 6.92 8.76 6.18
N ALA A 225 6.99 8.83 7.52
CA ALA A 225 6.72 10.05 8.28
C ALA A 225 7.72 11.18 7.95
N SER A 226 8.93 10.84 7.52
CA SER A 226 9.92 11.76 6.98
C SER A 226 9.60 12.28 5.57
N GLY A 227 8.51 11.81 4.96
CA GLY A 227 8.19 12.02 3.55
C GLY A 227 8.94 11.08 2.62
N GLY A 228 8.72 11.25 1.31
CA GLY A 228 9.39 10.48 0.26
C GLY A 228 8.44 9.77 -0.70
N ARG A 229 8.98 8.84 -1.48
CA ARG A 229 8.22 8.03 -2.45
C ARG A 229 7.32 7.04 -1.71
N ASN A 230 6.15 6.74 -2.28
CA ASN A 230 5.26 5.70 -1.77
C ASN A 230 6.03 4.37 -1.64
N PRO A 231 6.03 3.74 -0.46
CA PRO A 231 6.71 2.47 -0.23
C PRO A 231 5.95 1.31 -0.86
N ALA A 232 4.61 1.39 -0.96
CA ALA A 232 3.80 0.34 -1.58
C ALA A 232 4.20 0.11 -3.04
N VAL A 233 4.52 -1.14 -3.36
CA VAL A 233 4.87 -1.62 -4.69
C VAL A 233 3.66 -2.27 -5.35
N ALA A 234 2.98 -3.15 -4.62
CA ALA A 234 1.84 -3.91 -5.12
C ALA A 234 0.97 -4.45 -3.97
N VAL A 235 -0.26 -4.81 -4.32
CA VAL A 235 -1.23 -5.44 -3.43
C VAL A 235 -1.76 -6.70 -4.09
N TYR A 236 -1.76 -7.81 -3.37
CA TYR A 236 -2.24 -9.10 -3.83
C TYR A 236 -3.31 -9.60 -2.88
N GLN A 237 -4.30 -10.33 -3.41
CA GLN A 237 -5.38 -10.87 -2.62
C GLN A 237 -5.56 -12.35 -2.89
N GLN A 238 -5.75 -13.13 -1.83
CA GLN A 238 -6.10 -14.54 -1.94
C GLN A 238 -7.10 -14.93 -0.84
N VAL A 239 -8.02 -15.83 -1.16
CA VAL A 239 -8.86 -16.48 -0.15
C VAL A 239 -8.15 -17.75 0.32
N LEU A 240 -7.90 -17.83 1.61
CA LEU A 240 -7.25 -18.96 2.27
C LEU A 240 -8.27 -19.71 3.11
N GLN A 241 -8.18 -21.03 3.11
CA GLN A 241 -8.91 -21.88 4.03
C GLN A 241 -7.99 -22.26 5.18
N PHE A 242 -8.37 -21.89 6.40
CA PHE A 242 -7.64 -22.27 7.60
C PHE A 242 -8.30 -23.48 8.26
N PRO A 243 -7.53 -24.47 8.73
CA PRO A 243 -8.09 -25.56 9.51
C PRO A 243 -8.69 -24.97 10.79
N GLY A 244 -9.99 -25.17 10.98
CA GLY A 244 -10.62 -24.87 12.27
C GLY A 244 -10.31 -26.01 13.22
N ASN A 245 -9.76 -25.69 14.40
CA ASN A 245 -9.76 -26.61 15.53
C ASN A 245 -11.18 -27.02 15.91
#